data_AF-E3NWT5-F1
#
_entry.id   AF-E3NWT5-F1
#
_cell.length_a   1.000
_cell.length_b   1.000
_cell.length_c   1.000
_cell.angle_alpha   90.00
_cell.angle_beta   90.00
_cell.angle_gamma   90.00
#
_symmetry.space_group_name_H-M   'P 1'
#
loop_
_entity.id
_entity.type
_entity.pdbx_description
1 polymer ?
#
loop_
_entity_poly.entity_id
_entity_poly.type
_entity_poly.pdbx_seq_one_letter_code
_entity_poly.pdbx_strand_id
1 'polypeptide(L)'
;MSIRRDHMKFKLLISSMLLLASAPSFAVVCWNSKGNGVVDEVFYDLSNSFSSSNNAVGKIVELKKNFSSQVYGTCPVHNSNISRNRTMRSYVSDLSVVETIDRYKYLPINDYLVGAMKITDSFAGDFYPPANYVQMGTDPNVSRGQPFGIWDSNFTFRLKVIKPFIDFVPIPKKTMFTVYVTTGSADPLSIPVYKISYSGSITVPQSCKIGTGDFLEIKFGEIPAYAFSQAGPGNKPNNVNKQSHTLAIQCTNIDAQAMLTLRLEAEKATGDMMISDNPDIGLLRCQIKMTMC
;
A
#
# COMPACT_ATOMS: atom_id res chain seq x y z
N MET A 1 64.68 -9.39 52.98
CA MET A 1 63.39 -9.77 52.37
C MET A 1 62.43 -8.58 52.46
N SER A 2 62.57 -7.56 51.61
CA SER A 2 61.73 -6.36 51.71
C SER A 2 61.67 -5.57 50.39
N ILE A 3 61.29 -6.22 49.29
CA ILE A 3 60.99 -5.55 48.01
C ILE A 3 59.89 -6.36 47.30
N ARG A 4 58.68 -6.40 47.85
CA ARG A 4 57.51 -7.00 47.16
C ARG A 4 56.14 -6.52 47.65
N ARG A 5 56.09 -5.56 48.59
CA ARG A 5 54.83 -5.13 49.23
C ARG A 5 54.25 -3.82 48.66
N ASP A 6 55.05 -3.01 47.97
CA ASP A 6 54.61 -1.69 47.46
C ASP A 6 53.99 -1.73 46.06
N HIS A 7 54.37 -2.67 45.20
CA HIS A 7 53.76 -2.80 43.85
C HIS A 7 52.30 -3.29 43.87
N MET A 8 51.89 -4.01 44.92
CA MET A 8 50.54 -4.56 45.02
C MET A 8 49.53 -3.50 45.48
N LYS A 9 49.94 -2.57 46.35
CA LYS A 9 49.09 -1.44 46.80
C LYS A 9 48.83 -0.44 45.68
N PHE A 10 49.81 -0.19 44.80
CA PHE A 10 49.66 0.74 43.68
C PHE A 10 48.71 0.21 42.59
N LYS A 11 48.71 -1.11 42.32
CA LYS A 11 47.76 -1.73 41.36
C LYS A 11 46.31 -1.76 41.89
N LEU A 12 46.13 -1.92 43.20
CA LEU A 12 44.81 -1.88 43.85
C LEU A 12 44.21 -0.45 43.84
N LEU A 13 45.04 0.59 43.96
CA LEU A 13 44.59 1.99 43.86
C LEU A 13 44.15 2.38 42.45
N ILE A 14 44.82 1.91 41.41
CA ILE A 14 44.43 2.20 40.00
C ILE A 14 43.12 1.48 39.64
N SER A 15 42.91 0.25 40.12
CA SER A 15 41.65 -0.48 39.90
C SER A 15 40.47 0.13 40.65
N SER A 16 40.70 0.75 41.81
CA SER A 16 39.66 1.45 42.58
C SER A 16 39.27 2.79 41.98
N MET A 17 40.17 3.46 41.25
CA MET A 17 39.92 4.77 40.65
C MET A 17 39.16 4.67 39.31
N LEU A 18 39.26 3.53 38.60
CA LEU A 18 38.49 3.25 37.38
C LEU A 18 37.01 2.91 37.63
N LEU A 19 36.64 2.49 38.84
CA LEU A 19 35.24 2.22 39.24
C LEU A 19 34.45 3.49 39.61
N LEU A 20 35.11 4.64 39.78
CA LEU A 20 34.49 5.91 40.14
C LEU A 20 34.23 6.85 38.94
N ALA A 21 34.61 6.43 37.73
CA ALA A 21 34.42 7.20 36.49
C ALA A 21 33.22 6.73 35.65
N SER A 22 32.34 5.88 36.18
CA SER A 22 31.02 5.64 35.57
C SER A 22 30.12 6.85 35.85
N ALA A 23 30.29 7.92 35.08
CA ALA A 23 29.29 8.97 35.02
C ALA A 23 27.94 8.31 34.68
N PRO A 24 26.86 8.59 35.40
CA PRO A 24 25.54 8.11 35.00
C PRO A 24 25.21 8.73 33.64
N SER A 25 25.35 7.93 32.59
CA SER A 25 24.76 8.25 31.29
C SER A 25 23.25 8.09 31.45
N PHE A 26 22.60 9.14 31.95
CA PHE A 26 21.14 9.15 32.04
C PHE A 26 20.58 9.17 30.62
N ALA A 27 20.05 8.03 30.19
CA ALA A 27 19.33 7.97 28.93
C ALA A 27 18.06 8.82 29.03
N VAL A 28 17.85 9.72 28.06
CA VAL A 28 16.71 10.64 28.08
C VAL A 28 15.68 10.11 27.09
N VAL A 29 14.80 9.24 27.60
CA VAL A 29 13.68 8.68 26.84
C VAL A 29 12.45 9.53 27.06
N CYS A 30 11.85 10.01 25.98
CA CYS A 30 10.69 10.86 26.01
C CYS A 30 9.40 10.03 25.88
N TRP A 31 8.28 10.59 26.34
CA TRP A 31 6.96 9.96 26.32
C TRP A 31 5.92 10.90 25.70
N ASN A 32 4.70 10.41 25.50
CA ASN A 32 3.59 11.23 25.02
C ASN A 32 3.20 12.30 26.05
N SER A 33 3.00 13.55 25.63
CA SER A 33 2.73 14.64 26.57
C SER A 33 1.43 14.46 27.39
N LYS A 34 0.51 13.58 26.95
CA LYS A 34 -0.71 13.22 27.69
C LYS A 34 -0.44 12.33 28.91
N GLY A 35 0.74 11.71 28.99
CA GLY A 35 1.15 10.88 30.13
C GLY A 35 2.14 9.79 29.75
N ASN A 36 2.98 9.39 30.70
CA ASN A 36 3.87 8.25 30.52
C ASN A 36 3.03 6.95 30.41
N GLY A 37 3.21 6.20 29.32
CA GLY A 37 2.39 5.03 28.98
C GLY A 37 1.20 5.33 28.07
N VAL A 38 0.89 6.60 27.78
CA VAL A 38 -0.08 6.95 26.73
C VAL A 38 0.61 6.84 25.37
N VAL A 39 -0.06 6.19 24.41
CA VAL A 39 0.45 6.01 23.04
C VAL A 39 -0.62 6.49 22.09
N ASP A 40 -0.36 7.62 21.42
CA ASP A 40 -1.28 8.14 20.40
C ASP A 40 -1.27 7.26 19.14
N GLU A 41 -2.27 7.45 18.29
CA GLU A 41 -2.38 6.71 17.04
C GLU A 41 -2.54 7.65 15.84
N VAL A 42 -1.76 7.35 14.81
CA VAL A 42 -1.78 7.96 13.50
C VAL A 42 -2.27 6.90 12.52
N PHE A 43 -3.51 7.03 12.08
CA PHE A 43 -4.22 5.97 11.36
C PHE A 43 -4.36 6.23 9.85
N TYR A 44 -4.09 5.20 9.05
CA TYR A 44 -4.32 5.15 7.60
C TYR A 44 -5.47 4.22 7.25
N ASP A 45 -6.49 4.76 6.58
CA ASP A 45 -7.49 3.95 5.91
C ASP A 45 -6.98 3.62 4.50
N LEU A 46 -6.83 2.33 4.21
CA LEU A 46 -6.41 1.83 2.90
C LEU A 46 -7.60 1.54 1.98
N SER A 47 -8.83 1.77 2.45
CA SER A 47 -10.04 1.53 1.68
C SER A 47 -10.08 2.39 0.41
N ASN A 48 -10.61 1.84 -0.67
CA ASN A 48 -10.72 2.52 -1.97
C ASN A 48 -9.39 2.97 -2.61
N SER A 49 -8.24 2.49 -2.10
CA SER A 49 -6.92 2.80 -2.69
C SER A 49 -6.71 2.17 -4.06
N PHE A 50 -7.48 1.12 -4.38
CA PHE A 50 -7.34 0.34 -5.60
C PHE A 50 -8.65 0.27 -6.39
N SER A 51 -8.50 0.15 -7.71
CA SER A 51 -9.54 -0.03 -8.72
C SER A 51 -9.00 -0.93 -9.84
N SER A 52 -9.84 -1.28 -10.80
CA SER A 52 -9.44 -2.15 -11.93
C SER A 52 -8.30 -1.55 -12.77
N SER A 53 -8.09 -0.24 -12.71
CA SER A 53 -7.05 0.47 -13.47
C SER A 53 -5.65 0.38 -12.83
N ASN A 54 -5.54 0.14 -11.53
CA ASN A 54 -4.29 0.14 -10.79
C ASN A 54 -4.02 -1.18 -10.00
N ASN A 55 -4.84 -2.21 -10.24
CA ASN A 55 -4.69 -3.55 -9.70
C ASN A 55 -3.87 -4.45 -10.64
N ALA A 56 -2.55 -4.24 -10.70
CA ALA A 56 -1.65 -5.12 -11.44
C ALA A 56 -0.31 -5.25 -10.73
N VAL A 57 0.36 -6.40 -10.86
CA VAL A 57 1.65 -6.65 -10.21
C VAL A 57 2.65 -5.53 -10.53
N GLY A 58 3.33 -5.05 -9.51
CA GLY A 58 4.29 -3.95 -9.60
C GLY A 58 3.68 -2.55 -9.62
N LYS A 59 2.35 -2.40 -9.72
CA LYS A 59 1.71 -1.08 -9.62
C LYS A 59 1.86 -0.53 -8.21
N ILE A 60 2.23 0.76 -8.15
CA ILE A 60 2.40 1.52 -6.92
C ILE A 60 1.33 2.61 -6.87
N VAL A 61 0.61 2.68 -5.75
CA VAL A 61 -0.33 3.75 -5.43
C VAL A 61 0.24 4.56 -4.28
N GLU A 62 0.19 5.89 -4.40
CA GLU A 62 0.62 6.82 -3.35
C GLU A 62 -0.59 7.41 -2.62
N LEU A 63 -0.61 7.24 -1.29
CA LEU A 63 -1.54 7.90 -0.39
C LEU A 63 -0.78 9.00 0.35
N LYS A 64 -1.13 10.26 0.10
CA LYS A 64 -0.55 11.42 0.79
C LYS A 64 -1.48 11.87 1.90
N LYS A 65 -0.94 12.02 3.11
CA LYS A 65 -1.70 12.48 4.27
C LYS A 65 -0.89 13.48 5.07
N ASN A 66 -1.55 14.55 5.49
CA ASN A 66 -1.08 15.42 6.55
C ASN A 66 -1.98 15.15 7.76
N PHE A 67 -1.38 14.79 8.89
CA PHE A 67 -2.17 14.55 10.11
C PHE A 67 -2.56 15.88 10.72
N SER A 68 -3.87 16.11 10.84
CA SER A 68 -4.45 17.32 11.43
C SER A 68 -4.25 17.39 12.93
N SER A 69 -4.20 16.24 13.60
CA SER A 69 -3.92 16.13 15.03
C SER A 69 -2.41 16.04 15.25
N GLN A 70 -1.84 17.12 15.77
CA GLN A 70 -0.44 17.16 16.14
C GLN A 70 -0.18 16.30 17.38
N VAL A 71 0.84 15.45 17.31
CA VAL A 71 1.33 14.66 18.46
C VAL A 71 2.34 15.51 19.24
N TYR A 72 2.30 15.42 20.56
CA TYR A 72 3.20 16.14 21.45
C TYR A 72 3.99 15.16 22.31
N GLY A 73 5.27 15.44 22.49
CA GLY A 73 6.17 14.68 23.35
C GLY A 73 6.58 15.48 24.59
N THR A 74 6.99 14.78 25.63
CA THR A 74 7.65 15.35 26.82
C THR A 74 8.85 14.48 27.16
N CYS A 75 10.00 15.08 27.42
CA CYS A 75 11.19 14.37 27.90
C CYS A 75 11.40 14.67 29.40
N PRO A 76 12.13 13.84 30.15
CA PRO A 76 12.45 14.15 31.55
C PRO A 76 13.32 15.41 31.63
N VAL A 77 13.21 16.15 32.74
CA VAL A 77 14.04 17.33 32.99
C VAL A 77 15.51 16.91 33.01
N HIS A 78 16.34 17.60 32.22
CA HIS A 78 17.78 17.31 32.14
C HIS A 78 18.57 18.58 31.81
N ASN A 79 19.89 18.53 31.94
CA ASN A 79 20.74 19.65 31.53
C ASN A 79 20.70 19.80 30.01
N SER A 80 20.35 20.98 29.50
CA SER A 80 20.22 21.23 28.06
C SER A 80 21.51 20.96 27.28
N ASN A 81 22.68 20.95 27.91
CA ASN A 81 23.94 20.58 27.25
C ASN A 81 24.02 19.10 26.85
N ILE A 82 23.21 18.22 27.47
CA ILE A 82 23.16 16.79 27.17
C ILE A 82 22.52 16.55 25.79
N SER A 83 21.33 17.12 25.56
CA SER A 83 20.57 16.96 24.31
C SER A 83 20.80 18.09 23.31
N ARG A 84 21.36 19.22 23.77
CA ARG A 84 21.33 20.51 23.06
C ARG A 84 19.92 20.92 22.65
N ASN A 85 18.92 20.54 23.45
CA ASN A 85 17.49 20.70 23.17
C ASN A 85 17.03 20.02 21.86
N ARG A 86 17.77 19.02 21.39
CA ARG A 86 17.43 18.24 20.21
C ARG A 86 16.79 16.93 20.60
N THR A 87 15.99 16.40 19.68
CA THR A 87 15.46 15.04 19.79
C THR A 87 15.91 14.19 18.61
N MET A 88 15.83 12.89 18.78
CA MET A 88 15.94 11.90 17.74
C MET A 88 14.63 11.10 17.68
N ARG A 89 14.20 10.73 16.47
CA ARG A 89 12.98 9.94 16.26
C ARG A 89 13.34 8.59 15.64
N SER A 90 12.76 7.54 16.19
CA SER A 90 12.93 6.17 15.69
C SER A 90 11.57 5.61 15.29
N TYR A 91 11.45 5.18 14.05
CA TYR A 91 10.28 4.51 13.49
C TYR A 91 10.62 3.03 13.34
N VAL A 92 10.25 2.25 14.36
CA VAL A 92 10.59 0.83 14.46
C VAL A 92 9.44 0.01 13.91
N SER A 93 9.74 -1.02 13.13
CA SER A 93 8.77 -2.00 12.68
C SER A 93 9.21 -3.40 13.12
N ASP A 94 8.25 -4.23 13.52
CA ASP A 94 8.47 -5.66 13.75
C ASP A 94 8.47 -6.44 12.42
N LEU A 95 8.09 -5.78 11.33
CA LEU A 95 8.10 -6.33 9.99
C LEU A 95 9.49 -6.19 9.37
N SER A 96 9.92 -7.22 8.65
CA SER A 96 11.17 -7.19 7.90
C SER A 96 10.99 -6.49 6.55
N VAL A 97 12.01 -5.72 6.14
CA VAL A 97 12.05 -5.10 4.82
C VAL A 97 12.21 -6.20 3.77
N VAL A 98 11.26 -6.29 2.84
CA VAL A 98 11.26 -7.30 1.78
C VAL A 98 11.90 -6.80 0.48
N GLU A 99 11.85 -5.48 0.24
CA GLU A 99 12.52 -4.85 -0.90
C GLU A 99 12.73 -3.35 -0.64
N THR A 100 13.59 -2.72 -1.44
CA THR A 100 13.79 -1.27 -1.41
C THR A 100 13.79 -0.71 -2.83
N ILE A 101 12.93 0.29 -3.09
CA ILE A 101 12.76 0.96 -4.39
C ILE A 101 12.74 2.46 -4.13
N ASP A 102 13.54 3.25 -4.85
CA ASP A 102 13.63 4.72 -4.66
C ASP A 102 13.85 5.15 -3.19
N ARG A 103 14.65 4.38 -2.44
CA ARG A 103 14.90 4.52 -0.98
C ARG A 103 13.71 4.15 -0.08
N TYR A 104 12.52 3.94 -0.63
CA TYR A 104 11.38 3.40 0.12
C TYR A 104 11.64 1.95 0.51
N LYS A 105 11.56 1.67 1.81
CA LYS A 105 11.73 0.33 2.37
C LYS A 105 10.35 -0.33 2.52
N TYR A 106 10.10 -1.34 1.70
CA TYR A 106 8.80 -2.00 1.65
C TYR A 106 8.69 -3.10 2.69
N LEU A 107 7.58 -3.07 3.43
CA LEU A 107 7.19 -4.01 4.48
C LEU A 107 5.94 -4.77 4.05
N PRO A 108 5.79 -6.06 4.41
CA PRO A 108 4.60 -6.84 4.08
C PRO A 108 3.34 -6.28 4.77
N ILE A 109 2.28 -6.02 3.99
CA ILE A 109 0.97 -5.61 4.51
C ILE A 109 0.06 -6.85 4.66
N ASN A 110 -0.03 -7.61 3.57
CA ASN A 110 -0.71 -8.90 3.43
C ASN A 110 -0.15 -9.63 2.19
N ASP A 111 -0.77 -10.74 1.78
CA ASP A 111 -0.32 -11.55 0.63
C ASP A 111 -0.44 -10.85 -0.73
N TYR A 112 -1.10 -9.69 -0.79
CA TYR A 112 -1.36 -8.93 -2.02
C TYR A 112 -0.55 -7.64 -2.09
N LEU A 113 -0.13 -7.11 -0.94
CA LEU A 113 0.47 -5.78 -0.83
C LEU A 113 1.73 -5.76 0.02
N VAL A 114 2.66 -4.95 -0.44
CA VAL A 114 3.75 -4.41 0.37
C VAL A 114 3.62 -2.90 0.45
N GLY A 115 4.03 -2.32 1.56
CA GLY A 115 3.85 -0.91 1.85
C GLY A 115 5.14 -0.24 2.32
N ALA A 116 5.37 1.01 1.93
CA ALA A 116 6.54 1.79 2.34
C ALA A 116 6.18 3.25 2.57
N MET A 117 6.91 3.95 3.43
CA MET A 117 6.58 5.31 3.81
C MET A 117 7.73 6.27 3.57
N LYS A 118 7.40 7.52 3.25
CA LYS A 118 8.28 8.68 3.33
C LYS A 118 7.66 9.72 4.25
N ILE A 119 8.47 10.32 5.10
CA ILE A 119 8.07 11.36 6.03
C ILE A 119 9.01 12.55 5.83
N THR A 120 8.49 13.77 5.94
CA THR A 120 9.27 15.00 5.87
C THR A 120 9.25 15.69 7.23
N ASP A 121 10.43 15.96 7.78
CA ASP A 121 10.60 16.80 8.97
C ASP A 121 11.37 18.08 8.59
N SER A 122 11.09 19.19 9.28
CA SER A 122 11.66 20.50 8.94
C SER A 122 13.19 20.57 9.10
N PHE A 123 13.78 19.73 9.95
CA PHE A 123 15.22 19.63 10.15
C PHE A 123 15.81 18.43 9.42
N ALA A 124 15.20 17.24 9.57
CA ALA A 124 15.75 16.02 8.98
C ALA A 124 15.59 15.95 7.46
N GLY A 125 14.64 16.73 6.90
CA GLY A 125 14.22 16.61 5.51
C GLY A 125 13.45 15.32 5.28
N ASP A 126 13.58 14.76 4.07
CA ASP A 126 12.92 13.51 3.69
C ASP A 126 13.67 12.28 4.22
N PHE A 127 12.95 11.42 4.93
CA PHE A 127 13.46 10.12 5.37
C PHE A 127 12.44 8.99 5.16
N TYR A 128 12.95 7.75 5.16
CA TYR A 128 12.24 6.56 4.69
C TYR A 128 12.28 5.45 5.75
N PRO A 129 11.27 5.37 6.65
CA PRO A 129 11.25 4.37 7.70
C PRO A 129 11.05 2.93 7.15
N PRO A 130 11.50 1.88 7.88
CA PRO A 130 12.01 1.93 9.25
C PRO A 130 13.38 2.61 9.33
N ALA A 131 13.55 3.48 10.33
CA ALA A 131 14.73 4.29 10.54
C ALA A 131 14.86 4.62 12.03
N ASN A 132 16.05 4.44 12.58
CA ASN A 132 16.33 4.70 13.99
C ASN A 132 17.16 5.97 14.14
N TYR A 133 16.88 6.69 15.22
CA TYR A 133 17.65 7.85 15.66
C TYR A 133 17.82 8.93 14.59
N VAL A 134 16.75 9.19 13.83
CA VAL A 134 16.71 10.29 12.85
C VAL A 134 16.78 11.60 13.64
N GLN A 135 17.83 12.39 13.39
CA GLN A 135 18.07 13.64 14.10
C GLN A 135 17.00 14.68 13.74
N MET A 136 16.34 15.22 14.76
CA MET A 136 15.32 16.26 14.61
C MET A 136 15.85 17.64 15.00
N GLY A 137 15.01 18.66 14.79
CA GLY A 137 15.28 20.04 15.17
C GLY A 137 15.38 20.24 16.69
N THR A 138 15.51 21.52 17.07
CA THR A 138 15.60 21.94 18.47
C THR A 138 14.26 22.46 18.97
N ASP A 139 13.91 22.14 20.21
CA ASP A 139 12.79 22.77 20.92
C ASP A 139 13.18 23.06 22.38
N PRO A 140 13.00 24.31 22.88
CA PRO A 140 13.42 24.69 24.22
C PRO A 140 12.76 23.90 25.35
N ASN A 141 11.62 23.24 25.10
CA ASN A 141 10.88 22.47 26.10
C ASN A 141 11.47 21.07 26.34
N VAL A 142 12.33 20.58 25.42
CA VAL A 142 12.95 19.24 25.49
C VAL A 142 13.66 19.02 26.83
N SER A 143 14.46 19.97 27.31
CA SER A 143 15.18 19.82 28.58
C SER A 143 14.38 20.26 29.82
N ARG A 144 13.19 20.82 29.63
CA ARG A 144 12.41 21.50 30.68
C ARG A 144 11.29 20.65 31.26
N GLY A 145 11.08 19.43 30.75
CA GLY A 145 9.93 18.63 31.16
C GLY A 145 8.59 19.19 30.68
N GLN A 146 8.60 20.00 29.63
CA GLN A 146 7.42 20.63 29.06
C GLN A 146 7.06 19.99 27.70
N PRO A 147 5.78 20.03 27.29
CA PRO A 147 5.37 19.51 25.99
C PRO A 147 6.05 20.23 24.82
N PHE A 148 6.47 19.47 23.81
CA PHE A 148 6.96 19.98 22.52
C PHE A 148 6.26 19.26 21.36
N GLY A 149 6.12 19.97 20.24
CA GLY A 149 5.41 19.47 19.06
C GLY A 149 6.25 18.49 18.24
N ILE A 150 5.62 17.42 17.74
CA ILE A 150 6.19 16.56 16.70
C ILE A 150 5.71 17.09 15.34
N TRP A 151 6.63 17.72 14.62
CA TRP A 151 6.35 18.46 13.37
C TRP A 151 6.62 17.65 12.10
N ASP A 152 6.32 16.35 12.13
CA ASP A 152 6.35 15.52 10.93
C ASP A 152 5.25 15.97 9.96
N SER A 153 5.54 15.94 8.66
CA SER A 153 4.65 16.39 7.60
C SER A 153 4.83 15.56 6.33
N ASN A 154 3.95 15.78 5.34
CA ASN A 154 4.02 15.19 4.00
C ASN A 154 4.19 13.67 4.02
N PHE A 155 3.42 13.00 4.86
CA PHE A 155 3.48 11.56 4.94
C PHE A 155 3.00 10.97 3.62
N THR A 156 3.88 10.25 2.94
CA THR A 156 3.61 9.61 1.66
C THR A 156 3.70 8.10 1.87
N PHE A 157 2.56 7.43 1.85
CA PHE A 157 2.46 5.98 1.96
C PHE A 157 2.32 5.37 0.57
N ARG A 158 3.32 4.60 0.13
CA ARG A 158 3.30 3.80 -1.09
C ARG A 158 2.77 2.41 -0.81
N LEU A 159 1.77 1.97 -1.56
CA LEU A 159 1.28 0.60 -1.60
C LEU A 159 1.65 -0.01 -2.95
N LYS A 160 2.32 -1.15 -2.96
CA LYS A 160 2.70 -1.88 -4.16
C LYS A 160 1.97 -3.22 -4.23
N VAL A 161 1.36 -3.51 -5.37
CA VAL A 161 0.69 -4.77 -5.66
C VAL A 161 1.73 -5.86 -5.96
N ILE A 162 1.77 -6.91 -5.14
CA ILE A 162 2.58 -8.12 -5.38
C ILE A 162 1.74 -9.26 -5.97
N LYS A 163 0.43 -9.26 -5.70
CA LYS A 163 -0.55 -10.17 -6.27
C LYS A 163 -1.84 -9.40 -6.56
N PRO A 164 -2.46 -9.55 -7.74
CA PRO A 164 -3.70 -8.85 -8.05
C PRO A 164 -4.85 -9.28 -7.15
N PHE A 165 -5.73 -8.34 -6.83
CA PHE A 165 -7.00 -8.62 -6.14
C PHE A 165 -8.02 -9.21 -7.12
N ILE A 166 -8.84 -10.15 -6.67
CA ILE A 166 -9.93 -10.74 -7.48
C ILE A 166 -11.29 -10.18 -7.02
N ASP A 167 -11.40 -9.80 -5.74
CA ASP A 167 -12.63 -9.31 -5.13
C ASP A 167 -12.28 -8.49 -3.87
N PHE A 168 -13.12 -8.56 -2.86
CA PHE A 168 -12.96 -7.99 -1.54
C PHE A 168 -11.78 -8.62 -0.77
N VAL A 169 -10.84 -7.78 -0.33
CA VAL A 169 -9.76 -8.15 0.57
C VAL A 169 -9.83 -7.28 1.83
N PRO A 170 -10.22 -7.84 2.99
CA PRO A 170 -10.17 -7.11 4.25
C PRO A 170 -8.72 -6.98 4.71
N ILE A 171 -8.36 -5.78 5.17
CA ILE A 171 -7.06 -5.50 5.78
C ILE A 171 -7.31 -5.20 7.27
N PRO A 172 -7.05 -6.18 8.16
CA PRO A 172 -7.25 -5.97 9.59
C PRO A 172 -6.30 -4.89 10.10
N LYS A 173 -6.70 -4.25 11.19
CA LYS A 173 -5.89 -3.21 11.83
C LYS A 173 -4.54 -3.76 12.27
N LYS A 174 -3.46 -3.17 11.76
CA LYS A 174 -2.07 -3.51 12.11
C LYS A 174 -1.25 -2.25 12.35
N THR A 175 -0.23 -2.36 13.19
CA THR A 175 0.77 -1.29 13.40
C THR A 175 1.90 -1.48 12.38
N MET A 176 2.19 -0.44 11.61
CA MET A 176 3.34 -0.42 10.69
C MET A 176 4.60 0.03 11.41
N PHE A 177 4.48 1.11 12.20
CA PHE A 177 5.59 1.68 12.95
C PHE A 177 5.19 2.01 14.37
N THR A 178 6.05 1.65 15.31
CA THR A 178 6.04 2.20 16.68
C THR A 178 7.10 3.29 16.75
N VAL A 179 6.69 4.49 17.18
CA VAL A 179 7.55 5.67 17.15
C VAL A 179 8.04 6.03 18.54
N TYR A 180 9.34 6.18 18.66
CA TYR A 180 10.05 6.53 19.89
C TYR A 180 10.74 7.88 19.73
N VAL A 181 10.82 8.61 20.83
CA VAL A 181 11.54 9.89 20.90
C VAL A 181 12.58 9.81 22.00
N THR A 182 13.81 10.14 21.63
CA THR A 182 15.00 10.09 22.50
C THR A 182 15.81 11.38 22.30
N THR A 183 16.89 11.58 23.05
CA THR A 183 17.80 12.71 22.79
C THR A 183 19.19 12.29 22.32
N GLY A 184 19.54 11.02 22.45
CA GLY A 184 20.79 10.43 21.96
C GLY A 184 20.60 9.08 21.29
N SER A 185 21.55 8.70 20.43
CA SER A 185 21.50 7.45 19.67
C SER A 185 21.78 6.19 20.48
N ALA A 186 22.26 6.35 21.72
CA ALA A 186 22.46 5.26 22.67
C ALA A 186 21.26 5.08 23.62
N ASP A 187 20.28 5.99 23.59
CA ASP A 187 19.10 5.90 24.44
C ASP A 187 18.24 4.69 24.03
N PRO A 188 17.68 3.93 24.97
CA PRO A 188 16.86 2.76 24.65
C PRO A 188 15.51 3.19 24.08
N LEU A 189 15.03 2.44 23.09
CA LEU A 189 13.70 2.63 22.49
C LEU A 189 12.63 1.92 23.33
N SER A 190 12.40 2.39 24.56
CA SER A 190 11.55 1.70 25.55
C SER A 190 10.15 2.29 25.72
N ILE A 191 9.95 3.60 25.49
CA ILE A 191 8.66 4.27 25.69
C ILE A 191 8.11 4.75 24.34
N PRO A 192 7.09 4.10 23.78
CA PRO A 192 6.47 4.55 22.55
C PRO A 192 5.66 5.83 22.78
N VAL A 193 5.79 6.79 21.87
CA VAL A 193 5.04 8.07 21.92
C VAL A 193 3.74 7.98 21.11
N TYR A 194 3.82 7.36 19.94
CA TYR A 194 2.67 7.08 19.08
C TYR A 194 2.94 5.90 18.16
N LYS A 195 1.88 5.37 17.57
CA LYS A 195 1.92 4.32 16.55
C LYS A 195 1.37 4.83 15.25
N ILE A 196 1.96 4.37 14.15
CA ILE A 196 1.38 4.52 12.82
C ILE A 196 0.75 3.19 12.44
N SER A 197 -0.57 3.18 12.27
CA SER A 197 -1.34 1.99 11.98
C SER A 197 -2.16 2.14 10.70
N TYR A 198 -2.61 1.02 10.16
CA TYR A 198 -3.44 0.97 8.98
C TYR A 198 -4.52 -0.10 9.11
N SER A 199 -5.65 0.10 8.43
CA SER A 199 -6.65 -0.92 8.15
C SER A 199 -7.48 -0.51 6.94
N GLY A 200 -8.45 -1.33 6.55
CA GLY A 200 -9.44 -0.96 5.54
C GLY A 200 -9.92 -2.17 4.78
N SER A 201 -10.55 -1.93 3.64
CA SER A 201 -10.91 -2.98 2.70
C SER A 201 -10.67 -2.57 1.27
N ILE A 202 -10.09 -3.49 0.50
CA ILE A 202 -9.89 -3.29 -0.93
C ILE A 202 -11.01 -4.00 -1.67
N THR A 203 -11.71 -3.26 -2.52
CA THR A 203 -12.73 -3.81 -3.42
C THR A 203 -12.34 -3.41 -4.83
N VAL A 204 -12.11 -4.39 -5.71
CA VAL A 204 -11.79 -4.12 -7.10
C VAL A 204 -12.91 -4.67 -7.99
N PRO A 205 -13.62 -3.83 -8.74
CA PRO A 205 -14.72 -4.29 -9.57
C PRO A 205 -14.20 -5.17 -10.73
N GLN A 206 -14.95 -6.23 -11.01
CA GLN A 206 -14.74 -7.08 -12.17
C GLN A 206 -15.20 -6.33 -13.43
N SER A 207 -14.43 -6.42 -14.50
CA SER A 207 -14.79 -5.78 -15.77
C SER A 207 -14.29 -6.61 -16.93
N CYS A 208 -15.13 -6.78 -17.95
CA CYS A 208 -14.79 -7.41 -19.21
C CYS A 208 -15.03 -6.43 -20.36
N LYS A 209 -14.04 -6.31 -21.24
CA LYS A 209 -14.14 -5.57 -22.50
C LYS A 209 -14.20 -6.56 -23.65
N ILE A 210 -15.09 -6.30 -24.61
CA ILE A 210 -15.27 -7.14 -25.79
C ILE A 210 -14.74 -6.37 -27.00
N GLY A 211 -13.78 -6.94 -27.72
CA GLY A 211 -13.24 -6.39 -28.97
C GLY A 211 -12.30 -5.19 -28.83
N THR A 212 -11.76 -4.75 -29.98
CA THR A 212 -10.88 -3.58 -30.13
C THR A 212 -11.62 -2.33 -30.63
N GLY A 213 -12.96 -2.30 -30.59
CA GLY A 213 -13.81 -1.19 -31.03
C GLY A 213 -15.30 -1.44 -30.76
N ASP A 214 -16.13 -0.40 -30.87
CA ASP A 214 -17.54 -0.39 -30.45
C ASP A 214 -18.52 -1.14 -31.39
N PHE A 215 -18.07 -1.57 -32.57
CA PHE A 215 -18.90 -2.27 -33.56
C PHE A 215 -18.15 -3.40 -34.27
N LEU A 216 -18.84 -4.53 -34.51
CA LEU A 216 -18.38 -5.63 -35.37
C LEU A 216 -19.16 -5.56 -36.69
N GLU A 217 -18.48 -5.26 -37.80
CA GLU A 217 -19.09 -5.27 -39.12
C GLU A 217 -19.08 -6.70 -39.70
N ILE A 218 -20.26 -7.27 -39.93
CA ILE A 218 -20.44 -8.60 -40.53
C ILE A 218 -20.91 -8.42 -41.98
N LYS A 219 -20.06 -8.77 -42.95
CA LYS A 219 -20.38 -8.64 -44.38
C LYS A 219 -20.83 -9.98 -44.95
N PHE A 220 -22.10 -10.05 -45.35
CA PHE A 220 -22.65 -11.22 -46.06
C PHE A 220 -22.41 -11.19 -47.57
N GLY A 221 -21.86 -10.08 -48.09
CA GLY A 221 -21.72 -9.84 -49.53
C GLY A 221 -23.04 -9.50 -50.20
N GLU A 222 -23.03 -9.43 -51.53
CA GLU A 222 -24.23 -9.19 -52.32
C GLU A 222 -25.02 -10.50 -52.47
N ILE A 223 -26.27 -10.49 -52.03
CA ILE A 223 -27.19 -11.62 -52.16
C ILE A 223 -28.37 -11.16 -53.02
N PRO A 224 -28.61 -11.77 -54.19
CA PRO A 224 -29.69 -11.33 -55.06
C PRO A 224 -31.05 -11.67 -54.45
N ALA A 225 -32.03 -10.79 -54.61
CA ALA A 225 -33.36 -10.91 -53.99
C ALA A 225 -34.05 -12.25 -54.28
N TYR A 226 -33.92 -12.78 -55.50
CA TYR A 226 -34.52 -14.06 -55.89
C TYR A 226 -34.02 -15.24 -55.04
N ALA A 227 -32.82 -15.15 -54.46
CA ALA A 227 -32.25 -16.22 -53.64
C ALA A 227 -32.96 -16.35 -52.29
N PHE A 228 -33.50 -15.25 -51.74
CA PHE A 228 -34.35 -15.28 -50.55
C PHE A 228 -35.72 -15.88 -50.86
N SER A 229 -36.32 -15.52 -51.99
CA SER A 229 -37.60 -16.10 -52.43
C SER A 229 -37.51 -17.62 -52.66
N GLN A 230 -36.39 -18.10 -53.23
CA GLN A 230 -36.15 -19.54 -53.45
C GLN A 230 -35.90 -20.32 -52.15
N ALA A 231 -35.26 -19.72 -51.15
CA ALA A 231 -35.04 -20.36 -49.86
C ALA A 231 -36.33 -20.53 -49.06
N GLY A 232 -37.24 -19.55 -49.16
CA GLY A 232 -38.45 -19.50 -48.37
C GLY A 232 -38.22 -19.10 -46.91
N PRO A 233 -39.31 -18.88 -46.15
CA PRO A 233 -39.24 -18.33 -44.79
C PRO A 233 -38.38 -19.18 -43.84
N GLY A 234 -37.50 -18.52 -43.09
CA GLY A 234 -36.64 -19.16 -42.08
C GLY A 234 -35.41 -19.88 -42.63
N ASN A 235 -35.26 -19.97 -43.96
CA ASN A 235 -34.15 -20.67 -44.59
C ASN A 235 -33.07 -19.71 -45.08
N LYS A 236 -31.82 -20.17 -45.04
CA LYS A 236 -30.67 -19.45 -45.62
C LYS A 236 -30.66 -19.65 -47.15
N PRO A 237 -30.47 -18.61 -47.97
CA PRO A 237 -30.26 -18.77 -49.40
C PRO A 237 -29.12 -19.74 -49.75
N ASN A 238 -29.31 -20.47 -50.85
CA ASN A 238 -28.28 -21.34 -51.41
C ASN A 238 -27.05 -20.50 -51.81
N ASN A 239 -25.85 -21.04 -51.62
CA ASN A 239 -24.57 -20.38 -51.89
C ASN A 239 -24.20 -19.16 -51.01
N VAL A 240 -25.04 -18.79 -50.03
CA VAL A 240 -24.64 -17.80 -49.01
C VAL A 240 -23.80 -18.48 -47.93
N ASN A 241 -22.58 -18.01 -47.73
CA ASN A 241 -21.71 -18.55 -46.69
C ASN A 241 -22.11 -18.08 -45.30
N LYS A 242 -21.97 -18.95 -44.31
CA LYS A 242 -22.09 -18.57 -42.90
C LYS A 242 -20.91 -17.67 -42.54
N GLN A 243 -21.18 -16.59 -41.84
CA GLN A 243 -20.13 -15.73 -41.29
C GLN A 243 -19.71 -16.23 -39.91
N SER A 244 -18.41 -16.26 -39.66
CA SER A 244 -17.84 -16.65 -38.37
C SER A 244 -16.83 -15.59 -37.96
N HIS A 245 -17.00 -15.06 -36.75
CA HIS A 245 -16.15 -14.03 -36.19
C HIS A 245 -15.71 -14.43 -34.79
N THR A 246 -14.43 -14.21 -34.51
CA THR A 246 -13.86 -14.38 -33.17
C THR A 246 -13.84 -13.02 -32.49
N LEU A 247 -14.48 -12.94 -31.33
CA LEU A 247 -14.43 -11.76 -30.46
C LEU A 247 -13.44 -12.03 -29.33
N ALA A 248 -12.44 -11.17 -29.19
CA ALA A 248 -11.57 -11.19 -28.02
C ALA A 248 -12.32 -10.59 -26.83
N ILE A 249 -12.36 -11.30 -25.70
CA ILE A 249 -12.91 -10.80 -24.44
C ILE A 249 -11.74 -10.65 -23.47
N GLN A 250 -11.46 -9.42 -23.07
CA GLN A 250 -10.46 -9.13 -22.06
C GLN A 250 -11.16 -8.83 -20.74
N CYS A 251 -11.12 -9.79 -19.82
CA CYS A 251 -11.60 -9.61 -18.46
C CYS A 251 -10.46 -9.19 -17.52
N THR A 252 -10.82 -8.43 -16.50
CA THR A 252 -9.93 -7.96 -15.43
C THR A 252 -10.54 -8.30 -14.08
N ASN A 253 -9.67 -8.68 -13.14
CA ASN A 253 -10.03 -9.04 -11.75
C ASN A 253 -11.02 -10.21 -11.67
N ILE A 254 -10.99 -11.14 -12.63
CA ILE A 254 -11.83 -12.32 -12.64
C ILE A 254 -11.04 -13.56 -12.22
N ASP A 255 -11.67 -14.47 -11.49
CA ASP A 255 -11.07 -15.74 -11.12
C ASP A 255 -10.80 -16.61 -12.37
N ALA A 256 -9.72 -17.39 -12.36
CA ALA A 256 -9.36 -18.26 -13.48
C ALA A 256 -10.41 -19.34 -13.78
N GLN A 257 -11.25 -19.69 -12.80
CA GLN A 257 -12.33 -20.67 -12.91
C GLN A 257 -13.71 -20.02 -13.08
N ALA A 258 -13.78 -18.71 -13.29
CA ALA A 258 -15.06 -18.02 -13.42
C ALA A 258 -15.80 -18.46 -14.69
N MET A 259 -17.09 -18.74 -14.53
CA MET A 259 -17.99 -19.04 -15.63
C MET A 259 -18.44 -17.74 -16.30
N LEU A 260 -17.96 -17.51 -17.51
CA LEU A 260 -18.42 -16.41 -18.34
C LEU A 260 -19.68 -16.83 -19.12
N THR A 261 -20.63 -15.91 -19.28
CA THR A 261 -21.79 -16.10 -20.17
C THR A 261 -21.85 -14.96 -21.16
N LEU A 262 -21.97 -15.29 -22.45
CA LEU A 262 -22.19 -14.31 -23.51
C LEU A 262 -23.65 -14.32 -23.93
N ARG A 263 -24.29 -13.15 -23.93
CA ARG A 263 -25.65 -12.95 -24.41
C ARG A 263 -25.64 -12.00 -25.61
N LEU A 264 -26.37 -12.39 -26.66
CA LEU A 264 -26.65 -11.53 -27.79
C LEU A 264 -28.06 -10.95 -27.61
N GLU A 265 -28.18 -9.63 -27.72
CA GLU A 265 -29.46 -8.90 -27.62
C GLU A 265 -29.67 -8.12 -28.93
N ALA A 266 -30.90 -8.10 -29.43
CA ALA A 266 -31.29 -7.40 -30.65
C ALA A 266 -32.60 -6.63 -30.40
N GLU A 267 -32.76 -5.47 -31.04
CA GLU A 267 -33.96 -4.62 -30.86
C GLU A 267 -35.25 -5.33 -31.27
N LYS A 268 -35.18 -6.12 -32.35
CA LYS A 268 -36.28 -6.92 -32.88
C LYS A 268 -35.78 -8.32 -33.16
N ALA A 269 -36.46 -9.31 -32.60
CA ALA A 269 -36.16 -10.72 -32.80
C ALA A 269 -37.43 -11.57 -32.79
N THR A 270 -37.40 -12.66 -33.56
CA THR A 270 -38.42 -13.72 -33.59
C THR A 270 -37.69 -15.05 -33.48
N GLY A 271 -37.86 -15.75 -32.35
CA GLY A 271 -37.10 -16.97 -32.06
C GLY A 271 -35.58 -16.72 -32.09
N ASP A 272 -34.84 -17.50 -32.87
CA ASP A 272 -33.38 -17.36 -33.09
C ASP A 272 -33.00 -16.36 -34.21
N MET A 273 -33.98 -15.62 -34.75
CA MET A 273 -33.79 -14.70 -35.88
C MET A 273 -33.82 -13.25 -35.42
N MET A 274 -32.76 -12.50 -35.71
CA MET A 274 -32.72 -11.05 -35.54
C MET A 274 -33.32 -10.39 -36.79
N ILE A 275 -34.26 -9.46 -36.60
CA ILE A 275 -35.00 -8.85 -37.69
C ILE A 275 -34.20 -7.66 -38.22
N SER A 276 -33.96 -7.61 -39.53
CA SER A 276 -33.29 -6.47 -40.16
C SER A 276 -34.25 -5.29 -40.35
N ASP A 277 -33.74 -4.19 -40.89
CA ASP A 277 -34.55 -3.08 -41.38
C ASP A 277 -35.42 -3.45 -42.59
N ASN A 278 -35.07 -4.55 -43.29
CA ASN A 278 -35.92 -5.17 -44.29
C ASN A 278 -36.84 -6.24 -43.64
N PRO A 279 -38.17 -6.11 -43.75
CA PRO A 279 -39.12 -7.02 -43.10
C PRO A 279 -39.07 -8.47 -43.61
N ASP A 280 -38.54 -8.69 -44.82
CA ASP A 280 -38.46 -10.01 -45.46
C ASP A 280 -37.12 -10.72 -45.19
N ILE A 281 -36.19 -10.05 -44.50
CA ILE A 281 -34.83 -10.55 -44.27
C ILE A 281 -34.51 -10.53 -42.77
N GLY A 282 -34.00 -11.66 -42.28
CA GLY A 282 -33.54 -11.81 -40.91
C GLY A 282 -32.18 -12.51 -40.83
N LEU A 283 -31.49 -12.28 -39.72
CA LEU A 283 -30.20 -12.86 -39.40
C LEU A 283 -30.41 -14.01 -38.41
N LEU A 284 -30.17 -15.24 -38.85
CA LEU A 284 -30.32 -16.42 -38.01
C LEU A 284 -29.03 -16.70 -37.22
N ARG A 285 -29.15 -16.84 -35.90
CA ARG A 285 -28.03 -17.25 -35.03
C ARG A 285 -27.71 -18.74 -35.21
N CYS A 286 -26.49 -19.06 -35.63
CA CYS A 286 -26.05 -20.45 -35.83
C CYS A 286 -25.47 -21.09 -34.56
N GLN A 287 -24.35 -20.58 -34.04
CA GLN A 287 -23.73 -21.07 -32.79
C GLN A 287 -22.87 -19.97 -32.16
N ILE A 288 -22.91 -19.88 -30.83
CA ILE A 288 -21.96 -19.11 -30.02
C ILE A 288 -21.12 -20.13 -29.26
N LYS A 289 -19.82 -20.19 -29.55
CA LYS A 289 -18.88 -21.02 -28.83
C LYS A 289 -17.87 -20.13 -28.13
N MET A 290 -17.74 -20.30 -26.83
CA MET A 290 -16.75 -19.61 -26.02
C MET A 290 -15.60 -20.56 -25.71
N THR A 291 -14.38 -20.06 -25.75
CA THR A 291 -13.18 -20.83 -25.44
C THR A 291 -12.26 -19.94 -24.62
N MET A 292 -11.97 -20.34 -23.39
CA MET A 292 -10.97 -19.68 -22.55
C MET A 292 -9.59 -20.16 -23.00
N CYS A 293 -8.67 -19.22 -23.20
CA CYS A 293 -7.25 -19.50 -23.46
C CYS A 293 -6.46 -19.33 -22.16
#